data_AF-A0A7C7IF47-F1
#
_entry.id   AF-A0A7C7IF47-F1
#
_cell.length_a   1.000
_cell.length_b   1.000
_cell.length_c   1.000
_cell.angle_alpha   90.00
_cell.angle_beta   90.00
_cell.angle_gamma   90.00
#
_symmetry.space_group_name_H-M   'P 1'
#
loop_
_entity.id
_entity.type
_entity.pdbx_description
1 polymer ?
#
loop_
_entity_poly.entity_id
_entity_poly.type
_entity_poly.pdbx_seq_one_letter_code
_entity_poly.pdbx_strand_id
1 'polypeptide(L)'
;MKINKKFPYLLIVSCLCILIINCSKTDSELEPQNQAYLSTYKPDTSETILIRNARVLTGSGDELDNASILMENNKITAIGEIPLDTDAKVIDVKGKWITPGIIDIHSHMGVYPSPGLRSNSDGNEATSPVTPHVWAEHSVWTHDPQFTLALKGGITTFHVLPGSANLIGGRGVTLKNVRSVTVQGMKFPGAPYTLKMACGENPKRVYGNRNQEPSTQMANVAGYRQAWIDAQDYMKKAEESKKTPKRDLAMETLSGVLKGEIL
;
A
#
# COMPACT_ATOMS: atom_id res chain seq x y z
N MET A 1 9.64 -83.46 10.07
CA MET A 1 11.06 -83.55 10.44
C MET A 1 11.91 -83.72 9.18
N LYS A 2 12.51 -82.65 8.68
CA LYS A 2 13.84 -82.59 8.04
C LYS A 2 14.10 -81.17 7.56
N ILE A 3 15.01 -80.53 8.27
CA ILE A 3 15.64 -79.25 7.96
C ILE A 3 16.66 -79.52 6.85
N ASN A 4 16.77 -78.62 5.85
CA ASN A 4 18.07 -78.38 5.23
C ASN A 4 18.18 -76.94 4.71
N LYS A 5 19.18 -76.24 5.26
CA LYS A 5 19.59 -74.86 4.95
C LYS A 5 20.38 -74.82 3.64
N LYS A 6 20.23 -73.75 2.85
CA LYS A 6 21.31 -73.01 2.17
C LYS A 6 20.87 -71.57 1.83
N PHE A 7 21.50 -70.58 2.48
CA PHE A 7 21.76 -69.22 1.93
C PHE A 7 22.95 -69.36 0.92
N PRO A 8 23.23 -68.45 -0.05
CA PRO A 8 23.17 -66.96 -0.03
C PRO A 8 22.49 -66.39 -1.31
N TYR A 9 22.11 -65.12 -1.46
CA TYR A 9 22.94 -63.91 -1.55
C TYR A 9 22.08 -62.68 -1.25
N LEU A 10 22.68 -61.80 -0.47
CA LEU A 10 22.18 -60.53 0.01
C LEU A 10 22.45 -59.48 -1.06
N LEU A 11 21.41 -58.98 -1.74
CA LEU A 11 21.50 -57.83 -2.63
C LEU A 11 20.88 -56.64 -1.89
N ILE A 12 21.69 -55.98 -1.06
CA ILE A 12 21.33 -54.69 -0.46
C ILE A 12 21.38 -53.66 -1.58
N VAL A 13 20.23 -53.34 -2.14
CA VAL A 13 20.07 -52.09 -2.90
C VAL A 13 20.01 -50.98 -1.86
N SER A 14 21.14 -50.32 -1.67
CA SER A 14 21.23 -49.02 -1.01
C SER A 14 20.39 -48.01 -1.80
N CYS A 15 19.12 -47.84 -1.43
CA CYS A 15 18.35 -46.67 -1.84
C CYS A 15 18.91 -45.49 -1.06
N LEU A 16 19.83 -44.78 -1.70
CA LEU A 16 20.29 -43.47 -1.29
C LEU A 16 19.09 -42.50 -1.39
N CYS A 17 18.31 -42.40 -0.31
CA CYS A 17 17.32 -41.33 -0.15
C CYS A 17 18.09 -40.01 -0.10
N ILE A 18 18.25 -39.37 -1.25
CA ILE A 18 18.59 -37.96 -1.34
C ILE A 18 17.40 -37.23 -0.71
N LEU A 19 17.53 -36.83 0.55
CA LEU A 19 16.71 -35.79 1.12
C LEU A 19 16.94 -34.54 0.26
N ILE A 20 16.07 -34.33 -0.72
CA ILE A 20 15.86 -33.00 -1.26
C ILE A 20 15.21 -32.23 -0.12
N ILE A 21 16.04 -31.58 0.68
CA ILE A 21 15.60 -30.49 1.53
C ILE A 21 15.08 -29.46 0.54
N ASN A 22 13.77 -29.53 0.29
CA ASN A 22 13.04 -28.47 -0.37
C ASN A 22 13.09 -27.31 0.62
N CYS A 23 14.16 -26.52 0.53
CA CYS A 23 14.26 -25.24 1.17
C CYS A 23 13.22 -24.37 0.45
N SER A 24 11.96 -24.54 0.85
CA SER A 24 10.96 -23.50 0.71
C SER A 24 11.67 -22.27 1.24
N LYS A 25 11.87 -21.28 0.37
CA LYS A 25 12.27 -19.94 0.76
C LYS A 25 11.33 -19.54 1.88
N THR A 26 11.77 -19.75 3.12
CA THR A 26 11.24 -19.09 4.28
C THR A 26 11.28 -17.63 3.91
N ASP A 27 10.12 -17.00 4.05
CA ASP A 27 9.87 -15.59 3.90
C ASP A 27 11.17 -14.84 4.10
N SER A 28 11.63 -14.10 3.07
CA SER A 28 12.78 -13.22 3.23
C SER A 28 12.53 -12.44 4.50
N GLU A 29 13.29 -12.74 5.56
CA GLU A 29 13.29 -11.95 6.79
C GLU A 29 13.66 -10.56 6.31
N LEU A 30 12.64 -9.73 6.12
CA LEU A 30 12.80 -8.32 5.90
C LEU A 30 13.70 -7.87 7.04
N GLU A 31 14.85 -7.31 6.69
CA GLU A 31 15.76 -6.63 7.61
C GLU A 31 14.93 -5.98 8.73
N PRO A 32 15.31 -6.10 10.02
CA PRO A 32 14.55 -5.58 11.18
C PRO A 32 14.54 -4.03 11.25
N GLN A 33 14.49 -3.38 10.10
CA GLN A 33 14.47 -1.95 9.89
C GLN A 33 13.02 -1.45 9.95
N ASN A 34 12.72 -0.88 11.11
CA ASN A 34 11.72 0.16 11.31
C ASN A 34 10.25 -0.29 11.35
N GLN A 35 9.94 -1.18 12.31
CA GLN A 35 8.56 -1.52 12.67
C GLN A 35 7.70 -0.32 13.13
N ALA A 36 8.33 0.81 13.48
CA ALA A 36 7.64 1.98 14.04
C ALA A 36 6.60 2.61 13.10
N TYR A 37 6.75 2.41 11.79
CA TYR A 37 5.82 2.93 10.79
C TYR A 37 4.88 1.86 10.22
N LEU A 38 4.92 0.62 10.71
CA LEU A 38 4.00 -0.41 10.23
C LEU A 38 2.55 -0.10 10.62
N SER A 39 1.62 -0.68 9.85
CA SER A 39 0.20 -0.62 10.17
C SER A 39 -0.08 -1.25 11.53
N THR A 40 -0.77 -0.51 12.40
CA THR A 40 -1.37 -1.04 13.63
C THR A 40 -2.88 -1.22 13.49
N TYR A 41 -3.45 -0.91 12.32
CA TYR A 41 -4.87 -1.11 12.04
C TYR A 41 -5.28 -2.57 12.26
N LYS A 42 -6.30 -2.75 13.08
CA LYS A 42 -7.03 -4.00 13.25
C LYS A 42 -8.52 -3.67 13.17
N PRO A 43 -9.32 -4.39 12.36
CA PRO A 43 -10.76 -4.19 12.35
C PRO A 43 -11.35 -4.69 13.67
N ASP A 44 -12.33 -3.96 14.20
CA ASP A 44 -13.14 -4.44 15.32
C ASP A 44 -13.93 -5.67 14.89
N THR A 45 -14.22 -6.59 15.81
CA THR A 45 -15.04 -7.77 15.52
C THR A 45 -16.47 -7.34 15.20
N SER A 46 -16.98 -7.69 14.03
CA SER A 46 -18.40 -7.51 13.67
C SER A 46 -19.23 -8.73 14.05
N GLU A 47 -20.47 -8.51 14.44
CA GLU A 47 -21.50 -9.55 14.43
C GLU A 47 -21.73 -10.06 12.99
N THR A 48 -22.33 -11.24 12.84
CA THR A 48 -22.77 -11.74 11.53
C THR A 48 -23.96 -10.90 11.04
N ILE A 49 -23.87 -10.36 9.83
CA ILE A 49 -24.88 -9.46 9.26
C ILE A 49 -25.34 -10.01 7.91
N LEU A 50 -26.66 -10.11 7.74
CA LEU A 50 -27.30 -10.39 6.46
C LEU A 50 -28.00 -9.13 5.97
N ILE A 51 -27.48 -8.51 4.92
CA ILE A 51 -28.14 -7.40 4.23
C ILE A 51 -28.96 -8.00 3.08
N ARG A 52 -30.25 -7.70 2.97
CA ARG A 52 -31.14 -8.34 1.97
C ARG A 52 -31.92 -7.37 1.10
N ASN A 53 -32.41 -7.87 -0.03
CA ASN A 53 -33.22 -7.16 -1.02
C ASN A 53 -32.52 -5.93 -1.64
N ALA A 54 -31.19 -5.98 -1.75
CA ALA A 54 -30.41 -4.90 -2.33
C ALA A 54 -30.34 -5.01 -3.86
N ARG A 55 -30.12 -3.87 -4.51
CA ARG A 55 -29.51 -3.82 -5.85
C ARG A 55 -28.01 -3.68 -5.66
N VAL A 56 -27.25 -4.70 -6.03
CA VAL A 56 -25.81 -4.79 -5.72
C VAL A 56 -25.01 -4.57 -7.00
N LEU A 57 -24.14 -3.57 -6.99
CA LEU A 57 -23.04 -3.47 -7.95
C LEU A 57 -21.84 -4.20 -7.35
N THR A 58 -21.32 -5.23 -8.01
CA THR A 58 -20.22 -6.05 -7.45
C THR A 58 -18.86 -5.35 -7.54
N GLY A 59 -18.73 -4.36 -8.42
CA GLY A 59 -17.46 -3.71 -8.76
C GLY A 59 -16.64 -4.48 -9.79
N SER A 60 -17.00 -5.72 -10.15
CA SER A 60 -16.41 -6.50 -11.25
C SER A 60 -17.15 -6.35 -12.58
N GLY A 61 -18.25 -5.58 -12.59
CA GLY A 61 -19.08 -5.34 -13.78
C GLY A 61 -20.50 -5.92 -13.68
N ASP A 62 -20.79 -6.72 -12.65
CA ASP A 62 -22.10 -7.33 -12.47
C ASP A 62 -23.03 -6.44 -11.63
N GLU A 63 -24.31 -6.46 -12.01
CA GLU A 63 -25.42 -5.90 -11.25
C GLU A 63 -26.37 -7.04 -10.86
N LEU A 64 -26.68 -7.14 -9.56
CA LEU A 64 -27.57 -8.15 -9.01
C LEU A 64 -28.80 -7.49 -8.42
N ASP A 65 -29.98 -7.87 -8.91
CA ASP A 65 -31.25 -7.40 -8.37
C ASP A 65 -31.78 -8.34 -7.27
N ASN A 66 -32.42 -7.75 -6.25
CA ASN A 66 -32.98 -8.45 -5.09
C ASN A 66 -31.97 -9.39 -4.39
N ALA A 67 -30.68 -9.04 -4.44
CA ALA A 67 -29.63 -9.84 -3.85
C ALA A 67 -29.48 -9.56 -2.35
N SER A 68 -28.85 -10.52 -1.68
CA SER A 68 -28.44 -10.43 -0.28
C SER A 68 -26.93 -10.55 -0.17
N ILE A 69 -26.35 -9.99 0.89
CA ILE A 69 -24.93 -10.03 1.22
C ILE A 69 -24.81 -10.54 2.65
N LEU A 70 -24.10 -11.65 2.83
CA LEU A 70 -23.76 -12.18 4.13
C LEU A 70 -22.34 -11.73 4.49
N MET A 71 -22.20 -11.15 5.67
CA MET A 71 -20.92 -10.76 6.24
C MET A 71 -20.66 -11.51 7.54
N GLU A 72 -19.50 -12.16 7.62
CA GLU A 72 -19.03 -12.91 8.79
C GLU A 72 -17.58 -12.51 9.06
N ASN A 73 -17.24 -12.24 10.32
CA ASN A 73 -15.87 -11.92 10.73
C ASN A 73 -15.22 -10.81 9.88
N ASN A 74 -15.95 -9.71 9.62
CA ASN A 74 -15.55 -8.58 8.76
C ASN A 74 -15.26 -8.92 7.29
N LYS A 75 -15.72 -10.06 6.79
CA LYS A 75 -15.58 -10.47 5.39
C LYS A 75 -16.95 -10.74 4.78
N ILE A 76 -17.07 -10.48 3.48
CA ILE A 76 -18.21 -10.94 2.70
C ILE A 76 -18.00 -12.44 2.44
N THR A 77 -18.94 -13.28 2.88
CA THR A 77 -18.87 -14.74 2.71
C THR A 77 -19.83 -15.25 1.63
N ALA A 78 -20.91 -14.51 1.34
CA ALA A 78 -21.81 -14.81 0.24
C ALA A 78 -22.48 -13.55 -0.32
N ILE A 79 -22.79 -13.57 -1.63
CA ILE A 79 -23.60 -12.57 -2.32
C ILE A 79 -24.57 -13.32 -3.24
N GLY A 80 -25.85 -12.94 -3.24
CA GLY A 80 -26.89 -13.52 -4.10
C GLY A 80 -28.17 -13.85 -3.35
N GLU A 81 -28.86 -14.91 -3.75
CA GLU A 81 -29.97 -15.44 -2.97
C GLU A 81 -29.44 -16.22 -1.76
N ILE A 82 -29.81 -15.79 -0.56
CA ILE A 82 -29.33 -16.37 0.69
C ILE A 82 -30.55 -16.73 1.54
N PRO A 83 -30.73 -18.00 1.95
CA PRO A 83 -31.82 -18.40 2.81
C PRO A 83 -31.80 -17.68 4.16
N LEU A 84 -32.98 -17.55 4.77
CA LEU A 84 -33.17 -16.86 6.06
C LEU A 84 -32.88 -17.76 7.28
N ASP A 85 -32.19 -18.88 7.11
CA ASP A 85 -31.84 -19.84 8.16
C ASP A 85 -30.53 -19.48 8.87
N THR A 86 -30.42 -18.21 9.28
CA THR A 86 -29.18 -17.67 9.86
C THR A 86 -29.46 -16.90 11.15
N ASP A 87 -28.59 -17.07 12.14
CA ASP A 87 -28.56 -16.28 13.38
C ASP A 87 -28.01 -14.85 13.15
N ALA A 88 -27.83 -14.44 11.89
CA ALA A 88 -27.36 -13.11 11.51
C ALA A 88 -28.34 -12.01 11.92
N LYS A 89 -27.78 -10.85 12.22
CA LYS A 89 -28.55 -9.60 12.23
C LYS A 89 -29.00 -9.28 10.81
N VAL A 90 -30.31 -9.28 10.60
CA VAL A 90 -30.91 -8.99 9.29
C VAL A 90 -31.15 -7.49 9.10
N ILE A 91 -30.68 -6.95 7.98
CA ILE A 91 -30.90 -5.57 7.55
C ILE A 91 -31.61 -5.61 6.19
N ASP A 92 -32.90 -5.25 6.15
CA ASP A 92 -33.66 -5.15 4.91
C ASP A 92 -33.44 -3.78 4.27
N VAL A 93 -32.88 -3.78 3.06
CA VAL A 93 -32.57 -2.57 2.30
C VAL A 93 -33.30 -2.53 0.97
N LYS A 94 -34.51 -3.09 0.90
CA LYS A 94 -35.34 -3.10 -0.31
C LYS A 94 -35.34 -1.75 -1.04
N GLY A 95 -34.98 -1.78 -2.32
CA GLY A 95 -34.94 -0.60 -3.19
C GLY A 95 -33.72 0.31 -2.98
N LYS A 96 -32.76 -0.08 -2.15
CA LYS A 96 -31.47 0.60 -1.99
C LYS A 96 -30.39 -0.08 -2.83
N TRP A 97 -29.33 0.68 -3.05
CA TRP A 97 -28.13 0.25 -3.75
C TRP A 97 -27.02 -0.07 -2.76
N ILE A 98 -26.23 -1.10 -3.08
CA ILE A 98 -24.96 -1.40 -2.40
C ILE A 98 -23.87 -1.45 -3.46
N THR A 99 -22.74 -0.80 -3.17
CA THR A 99 -21.53 -0.82 -3.97
C THR A 99 -20.34 -1.17 -3.08
N PRO A 100 -19.19 -1.58 -3.65
CA PRO A 100 -17.95 -1.59 -2.90
C PRO A 100 -17.63 -0.18 -2.41
N GLY A 101 -16.87 -0.09 -1.33
CA GLY A 101 -16.27 1.17 -0.91
C GLY A 101 -15.33 1.71 -1.98
N ILE A 102 -15.37 3.01 -2.21
CA ILE A 102 -14.56 3.70 -3.22
C ILE A 102 -13.11 3.78 -2.72
N ILE A 103 -12.18 3.54 -3.64
CA ILE A 103 -10.73 3.69 -3.43
C ILE A 103 -10.27 4.94 -4.18
N ASP A 104 -9.86 5.96 -3.44
CA ASP A 104 -9.25 7.17 -4.02
C ASP A 104 -7.73 6.97 -4.16
N ILE A 105 -7.24 6.81 -5.38
CA ILE A 105 -5.83 6.50 -5.64
C ILE A 105 -4.92 7.74 -5.70
N HIS A 106 -5.47 8.95 -5.64
CA HIS A 106 -4.69 10.20 -5.62
C HIS A 106 -5.42 11.19 -4.73
N SER A 107 -5.06 11.18 -3.45
CA SER A 107 -5.62 12.07 -2.45
C SER A 107 -4.56 12.99 -1.85
N HIS A 108 -5.02 14.14 -1.39
CA HIS A 108 -4.25 15.04 -0.53
C HIS A 108 -4.93 15.30 0.82
N MET A 109 -5.94 14.50 1.17
CA MET A 109 -6.59 14.58 2.48
C MET A 109 -5.58 14.33 3.60
N GLY A 110 -5.73 15.04 4.72
CA GLY A 110 -4.79 14.99 5.84
C GLY A 110 -3.52 15.83 5.65
N VAL A 111 -2.98 15.96 4.43
CA VAL A 111 -1.81 16.83 4.15
C VAL A 111 -2.22 18.22 3.60
N TYR A 112 -3.45 18.32 3.08
CA TYR A 112 -4.16 19.56 2.78
C TYR A 112 -5.57 19.48 3.39
N PRO A 113 -5.69 19.70 4.71
CA PRO A 113 -6.94 19.54 5.41
C PRO A 113 -7.96 20.64 5.10
N SER A 114 -9.22 20.40 5.44
CA SER A 114 -10.30 21.38 5.31
C SER A 114 -11.01 21.61 6.65
N PRO A 115 -11.14 22.86 7.13
CA PRO A 115 -10.68 24.09 6.48
C PRO A 115 -9.15 24.17 6.40
N GLY A 116 -8.66 24.68 5.27
CA GLY A 116 -7.22 24.79 5.00
C GLY A 116 -6.60 25.93 5.79
N LEU A 117 -5.52 25.65 6.50
CA LEU A 117 -4.69 26.65 7.18
C LEU A 117 -3.25 26.53 6.68
N ARG A 118 -2.52 27.65 6.71
CA ARG A 118 -1.11 27.63 6.31
C ARG A 118 -0.26 26.69 7.19
N SER A 119 -0.62 26.53 8.45
CA SER A 119 0.13 25.74 9.44
C SER A 119 -0.01 24.22 9.29
N ASN A 120 -0.94 23.74 8.46
CA ASN A 120 -1.17 22.33 8.19
C ASN A 120 -1.27 22.05 6.68
N SER A 121 -0.70 22.93 5.86
CA SER A 121 -0.64 22.84 4.40
C SER A 121 0.64 22.13 3.96
N ASP A 122 0.82 20.90 4.43
CA ASP A 122 2.09 20.17 4.40
C ASP A 122 2.22 19.20 3.20
N GLY A 123 1.36 19.36 2.19
CA GLY A 123 1.35 18.49 1.02
C GLY A 123 2.50 18.69 0.03
N ASN A 124 3.32 19.75 0.09
CA ASN A 124 4.45 19.96 -0.83
C ASN A 124 5.69 20.47 -0.08
N GLU A 125 6.77 19.69 -0.06
CA GLU A 125 8.10 20.13 0.39
C GLU A 125 8.80 20.91 -0.74
N ALA A 126 8.25 22.07 -1.09
CA ALA A 126 8.69 22.85 -2.25
C ALA A 126 9.99 23.63 -1.99
N THR A 127 11.00 23.03 -1.36
CA THR A 127 12.31 23.66 -1.08
C THR A 127 13.40 23.17 -2.03
N SER A 128 13.25 21.98 -2.60
CA SER A 128 14.09 21.41 -3.65
C SER A 128 13.22 20.70 -4.69
N PRO A 129 13.55 20.66 -5.99
CA PRO A 129 12.77 19.93 -7.00
C PRO A 129 12.78 18.41 -6.80
N VAL A 130 13.74 17.87 -6.06
CA VAL A 130 13.89 16.42 -5.83
C VAL A 130 13.97 16.17 -4.32
N THR A 131 12.85 15.72 -3.75
CA THR A 131 12.69 15.47 -2.30
C THR A 131 12.20 14.04 -1.99
N PRO A 132 12.80 12.96 -2.55
CA PRO A 132 12.36 11.59 -2.28
C PRO A 132 12.50 11.18 -0.81
N HIS A 133 13.28 11.92 -0.01
CA HIS A 133 13.49 11.65 1.41
C HIS A 133 12.29 11.99 2.31
N VAL A 134 11.33 12.81 1.85
CA VAL A 134 10.13 13.17 2.63
C VAL A 134 8.96 12.24 2.34
N TRP A 135 8.08 12.06 3.33
CA TRP A 135 7.02 11.07 3.30
C TRP A 135 5.70 11.75 3.68
N ALA A 136 4.66 11.59 2.87
CA ALA A 136 3.35 12.18 3.14
C ALA A 136 2.78 11.71 4.49
N GLU A 137 3.08 10.47 4.91
CA GLU A 137 2.57 9.93 6.18
C GLU A 137 3.03 10.70 7.42
N HIS A 138 4.14 11.44 7.35
CA HIS A 138 4.63 12.27 8.46
C HIS A 138 3.84 13.57 8.62
N SER A 139 3.00 13.90 7.63
CA SER A 139 2.23 15.15 7.57
C SER A 139 0.72 14.93 7.60
N VAL A 140 0.25 13.68 7.65
CA VAL A 140 -1.18 13.38 7.70
C VAL A 140 -1.75 13.81 9.04
N TRP A 141 -2.60 14.84 9.03
CA TRP A 141 -3.42 15.19 10.18
C TRP A 141 -4.60 14.23 10.30
N THR A 142 -4.51 13.28 11.23
CA THR A 142 -5.50 12.21 11.45
C THR A 142 -6.91 12.69 11.84
N HIS A 143 -7.04 13.96 12.26
CA HIS A 143 -8.32 14.55 12.66
C HIS A 143 -8.93 15.46 11.60
N ASP A 144 -8.42 15.43 10.36
CA ASP A 144 -8.99 16.19 9.24
C ASP A 144 -10.50 15.90 9.09
N PRO A 145 -11.38 16.91 9.25
CA PRO A 145 -12.82 16.74 9.10
C PRO A 145 -13.24 16.17 7.73
N GLN A 146 -12.40 16.35 6.70
CA GLN A 146 -12.65 15.81 5.36
C GLN A 146 -12.80 14.28 5.37
N PHE A 147 -12.12 13.55 6.26
CA PHE A 147 -12.22 12.09 6.33
C PHE A 147 -13.66 11.62 6.53
N THR A 148 -14.38 12.28 7.45
CA THR A 148 -15.79 11.95 7.72
C THR A 148 -16.68 12.33 6.53
N LEU A 149 -16.41 13.43 5.85
CA LEU A 149 -17.15 13.85 4.66
C LEU A 149 -16.94 12.87 3.49
N ALA A 150 -15.69 12.49 3.23
CA ALA A 150 -15.32 11.50 2.22
C ALA A 150 -15.93 10.12 2.50
N LEU A 151 -15.98 9.71 3.78
CA LEU A 151 -16.61 8.44 4.17
C LEU A 151 -18.12 8.46 3.88
N LYS A 152 -18.82 9.58 4.12
CA LYS A 152 -20.22 9.75 3.72
C LYS A 152 -20.43 9.70 2.20
N GLY A 153 -19.41 10.08 1.43
CA GLY A 153 -19.36 9.92 -0.03
C GLY A 153 -18.99 8.52 -0.50
N GLY A 154 -18.71 7.58 0.41
CA GLY A 154 -18.37 6.19 0.09
C GLY A 154 -16.88 5.88 -0.03
N ILE A 155 -15.98 6.84 0.22
CA ILE A 155 -14.53 6.60 0.19
C ILE A 155 -14.10 5.86 1.46
N THR A 156 -13.70 4.59 1.31
CA THR A 156 -13.27 3.73 2.42
C THR A 156 -11.77 3.54 2.51
N THR A 157 -11.06 3.83 1.42
CA THR A 157 -9.61 3.74 1.31
C THR A 157 -9.11 4.88 0.44
N PHE A 158 -7.99 5.48 0.80
CA PHE A 158 -7.39 6.54 -0.01
C PHE A 158 -5.87 6.47 0.04
N HIS A 159 -5.24 6.90 -1.04
CA HIS A 159 -3.80 6.95 -1.19
C HIS A 159 -3.34 8.41 -1.10
N VAL A 160 -2.75 8.78 0.04
CA VAL A 160 -2.23 10.12 0.28
C VAL A 160 -0.83 10.23 -0.30
N LEU A 161 -0.60 11.24 -1.12
CA LEU A 161 0.68 11.48 -1.75
C LEU A 161 1.05 12.97 -1.73
N PRO A 162 2.35 13.32 -1.82
CA PRO A 162 2.77 14.69 -2.00
C PRO A 162 2.10 15.36 -3.20
N GLY A 163 1.99 16.68 -3.20
CA GLY A 163 1.47 17.45 -4.30
C GLY A 163 2.38 17.44 -5.53
N SER A 164 2.07 18.31 -6.48
CA SER A 164 2.74 18.35 -7.78
C SER A 164 3.82 19.42 -7.90
N ALA A 165 4.23 20.06 -6.80
CA ALA A 165 5.23 21.13 -6.86
C ALA A 165 6.60 20.61 -7.30
N ASN A 166 6.97 19.41 -6.88
CA ASN A 166 8.32 18.85 -7.05
C ASN A 166 8.37 17.87 -8.23
N LEU A 167 9.54 17.69 -8.84
CA LEU A 167 9.79 16.61 -9.81
C LEU A 167 9.58 15.25 -9.15
N ILE A 168 10.22 15.05 -8.00
CA ILE A 168 10.04 13.90 -7.12
C ILE A 168 9.63 14.43 -5.76
N GLY A 169 8.37 14.24 -5.39
CA GLY A 169 7.75 14.88 -4.22
C GLY A 169 7.94 14.13 -2.90
N GLY A 170 8.31 12.86 -2.94
CA GLY A 170 8.44 12.02 -1.75
C GLY A 170 7.51 10.82 -1.78
N ARG A 171 7.48 10.08 -0.65
CA ARG A 171 6.71 8.85 -0.53
C ARG A 171 5.23 9.11 -0.28
N GLY A 172 4.36 8.34 -0.92
CA GLY A 172 2.93 8.26 -0.61
C GLY A 172 2.61 7.12 0.37
N VAL A 173 1.41 7.16 0.96
CA VAL A 173 0.91 6.16 1.92
C VAL A 173 -0.56 5.83 1.65
N THR A 174 -0.90 4.55 1.70
CA THR A 174 -2.29 4.09 1.55
C THR A 174 -2.94 3.91 2.91
N LEU A 175 -4.07 4.59 3.12
CA LEU A 175 -4.81 4.64 4.37
C LEU A 175 -6.23 4.12 4.20
N LYS A 176 -6.72 3.41 5.21
CA LYS A 176 -8.13 3.14 5.49
C LYS A 176 -8.77 4.43 6.01
N ASN A 177 -9.96 4.75 5.51
CA ASN A 177 -10.76 5.87 6.02
C ASN A 177 -11.49 5.48 7.31
N VAL A 178 -10.72 5.32 8.37
CA VAL A 178 -11.18 4.99 9.72
C VAL A 178 -10.69 6.05 10.69
N ARG A 179 -11.41 6.23 11.79
CA ARG A 179 -10.93 7.12 12.86
C ARG A 179 -9.76 6.47 13.57
N SER A 180 -8.66 7.21 13.68
CA SER A 180 -7.52 6.84 14.53
C SER A 180 -6.82 8.09 15.01
N VAL A 181 -6.13 7.99 16.14
CA VAL A 181 -5.27 9.06 16.65
C VAL A 181 -3.86 9.01 16.04
N THR A 182 -3.49 7.90 15.38
CA THR A 182 -2.20 7.73 14.68
C THR A 182 -2.40 7.38 13.22
N VAL A 183 -1.42 7.73 12.39
CA VAL A 183 -1.43 7.37 10.97
C VAL A 183 -1.32 5.85 10.82
N GLN A 184 -0.50 5.19 11.64
CA GLN A 184 -0.34 3.73 11.69
C GLN A 184 -1.68 2.99 11.92
N GLY A 185 -2.56 3.55 12.74
CA GLY A 185 -3.90 2.99 12.96
C GLY A 185 -4.85 3.19 11.78
N MET A 186 -4.51 4.06 10.83
CA MET A 186 -5.19 4.21 9.54
C MET A 186 -4.48 3.46 8.41
N LYS A 187 -3.20 3.11 8.53
CA LYS A 187 -2.44 2.50 7.42
C LYS A 187 -3.09 1.22 6.93
N PHE A 188 -3.17 1.07 5.61
CA PHE A 188 -3.68 -0.15 5.02
C PHE A 188 -2.65 -1.28 5.23
N PRO A 189 -3.01 -2.40 5.89
CA PRO A 189 -2.05 -3.45 6.20
C PRO A 189 -1.39 -4.02 4.94
N GLY A 190 -0.05 -4.07 4.93
CA GLY A 190 0.74 -4.63 3.83
C GLY A 190 0.76 -3.79 2.55
N ALA A 191 0.12 -2.62 2.52
CA ALA A 191 0.24 -1.74 1.37
C ALA A 191 1.67 -1.19 1.26
N PRO A 192 2.31 -1.26 0.08
CA PRO A 192 3.64 -0.70 -0.12
C PRO A 192 3.59 0.83 -0.05
N TYR A 193 4.74 1.45 0.24
CA TYR A 193 4.92 2.86 -0.04
C TYR A 193 4.95 3.08 -1.55
N THR A 194 4.60 4.29 -1.97
CA THR A 194 4.73 4.72 -3.37
C THR A 194 5.68 5.90 -3.48
N LEU A 195 6.14 6.25 -4.67
CA LEU A 195 6.85 7.49 -4.95
C LEU A 195 6.00 8.42 -5.82
N LYS A 196 5.76 9.65 -5.35
CA LYS A 196 5.12 10.66 -6.19
C LYS A 196 6.14 11.35 -7.08
N MET A 197 5.88 11.33 -8.37
CA MET A 197 6.53 12.19 -9.35
C MET A 197 5.49 13.08 -10.04
N ALA A 198 5.84 14.35 -10.27
CA ALA A 198 5.00 15.26 -11.04
C ALA A 198 5.67 15.57 -12.36
N CYS A 199 4.93 15.40 -13.46
CA CYS A 199 5.45 15.63 -14.81
C CYS A 199 5.17 17.06 -15.27
N GLY A 200 6.21 17.84 -15.53
CA GLY A 200 6.12 18.96 -16.46
C GLY A 200 5.73 20.31 -15.86
N GLU A 201 4.45 20.68 -15.97
CA GLU A 201 3.98 22.07 -15.84
C GLU A 201 4.09 22.63 -14.41
N ASN A 202 3.68 21.86 -13.41
CA ASN A 202 3.70 22.34 -12.03
C ASN A 202 5.13 22.60 -11.52
N PRO A 203 6.10 21.67 -11.62
CA PRO A 203 7.46 21.94 -11.16
C PRO A 203 8.09 23.13 -11.86
N LYS A 204 8.01 23.20 -13.20
CA LYS A 204 8.62 24.30 -13.94
C LYS A 204 8.02 25.67 -13.58
N ARG A 205 6.71 25.71 -13.26
CA ARG A 205 6.03 26.92 -12.81
C ARG A 205 6.46 27.30 -11.38
N VAL A 206 6.52 26.34 -10.46
CA VAL A 206 6.87 26.58 -9.05
C VAL A 206 8.31 27.09 -8.91
N TYR A 207 9.29 26.38 -9.49
CA TYR A 207 10.70 26.76 -9.35
C TYR A 207 11.10 27.85 -10.35
N GLY A 208 10.52 27.87 -11.56
CA GLY A 208 10.72 28.95 -12.52
C GLY A 208 10.32 30.32 -11.99
N ASN A 209 9.19 30.42 -11.27
CA ASN A 209 8.77 31.66 -10.59
C ASN A 209 9.74 32.11 -9.48
N ARG A 210 10.67 31.24 -9.05
CA ARG A 210 11.71 31.52 -8.05
C ARG A 210 13.08 31.70 -8.69
N ASN A 211 13.16 31.79 -10.01
CA ASN A 211 14.42 31.80 -10.77
C ASN A 211 15.32 30.60 -10.43
N GLN A 212 14.71 29.43 -10.20
CA GLN A 212 15.38 28.18 -9.85
C GLN A 212 15.04 27.10 -10.89
N GLU A 213 15.98 26.19 -11.11
CA GLU A 213 15.71 24.99 -11.91
C GLU A 213 14.77 24.01 -11.16
N PRO A 214 13.77 23.40 -11.83
CA PRO A 214 13.44 23.52 -13.25
C PRO A 214 12.56 24.73 -13.58
N SER A 215 12.80 25.35 -14.74
CA SER A 215 11.92 26.37 -15.36
C SER A 215 11.47 25.99 -16.78
N THR A 216 11.98 24.88 -17.32
CA THR A 216 11.68 24.37 -18.66
C THR A 216 11.41 22.86 -18.63
N GLN A 217 10.84 22.34 -19.71
CA GLN A 217 10.66 20.88 -19.83
C GLN A 217 11.99 20.13 -19.92
N MET A 218 13.01 20.73 -20.53
CA MET A 218 14.34 20.12 -20.64
C MET A 218 14.98 19.96 -19.26
N ALA A 219 14.84 20.97 -18.40
CA ALA A 219 15.30 20.91 -17.01
C ALA A 219 14.53 19.87 -16.18
N ASN A 220 13.21 19.73 -16.37
CA ASN A 220 12.45 18.65 -15.72
C ASN A 220 13.05 17.28 -16.05
N VAL A 221 13.27 17.00 -17.34
CA VAL A 221 13.83 15.72 -17.80
C VAL A 221 15.25 15.51 -17.30
N ALA A 222 16.10 16.54 -17.31
CA ALA A 222 17.44 16.48 -16.75
C ALA A 222 17.41 16.13 -15.25
N GLY A 223 16.53 16.76 -14.48
CA GLY A 223 16.37 16.51 -13.06
C GLY A 223 15.95 15.07 -12.72
N TYR A 224 14.99 14.49 -13.46
CA TYR A 224 14.65 13.07 -13.26
C TYR A 224 15.84 12.16 -13.59
N ARG A 225 16.49 12.39 -14.73
CA ARG A 225 17.64 11.58 -15.17
C ARG A 225 18.76 11.60 -14.14
N GLN A 226 19.09 12.79 -13.63
CA GLN A 226 20.14 12.95 -12.63
C GLN A 226 19.78 12.17 -11.36
N ALA A 227 18.55 12.33 -10.84
CA ALA A 227 18.11 11.63 -9.63
C ALA A 227 18.22 10.09 -9.75
N TRP A 228 17.88 9.53 -10.92
CA TRP A 228 17.99 8.08 -11.15
C TRP A 228 19.44 7.62 -11.33
N ILE A 229 20.29 8.41 -12.00
CA ILE A 229 21.74 8.12 -12.10
C ILE A 229 22.37 8.09 -10.71
N ASP A 230 22.05 9.09 -9.87
CA ASP A 230 22.57 9.18 -8.50
C ASP A 230 22.15 7.97 -7.66
N ALA A 231 20.91 7.49 -7.82
CA ALA A 231 20.41 6.30 -7.15
C ALA A 231 21.13 5.02 -7.61
N GLN A 232 21.37 4.86 -8.92
CA GLN A 232 22.16 3.74 -9.46
C GLN A 232 23.60 3.76 -8.94
N ASP A 233 24.24 4.92 -8.91
CA ASP A 233 25.59 5.09 -8.38
C ASP A 233 25.65 4.77 -6.88
N TYR A 234 24.62 5.16 -6.12
CA TYR A 234 24.50 4.81 -4.71
C TYR A 234 24.41 3.29 -4.51
N MET A 235 23.56 2.60 -5.28
CA MET A 235 23.44 1.14 -5.24
C MET A 235 24.76 0.45 -5.60
N LYS A 236 25.43 0.88 -6.67
CA LYS A 236 26.72 0.33 -7.10
C LYS A 236 27.80 0.47 -6.04
N LYS A 237 27.90 1.65 -5.39
CA LYS A 237 28.86 1.87 -4.29
C LYS A 237 28.58 0.96 -3.09
N ALA A 238 27.31 0.67 -2.80
CA ALA A 238 26.92 -0.26 -1.75
C ALA A 238 27.41 -1.69 -2.05
N GLU A 239 27.26 -2.13 -3.30
CA GLU A 239 27.70 -3.45 -3.76
C GLU A 239 29.22 -3.58 -3.78
N GLU A 240 29.94 -2.61 -4.34
CA GLU A 240 31.40 -2.64 -4.50
C GLU A 240 32.14 -2.60 -3.16
N SER A 241 31.64 -1.81 -2.20
CA SER A 241 32.34 -1.63 -0.92
C SER A 241 32.22 -2.83 0.04
N LYS A 242 31.34 -3.81 -0.27
CA LYS A 242 30.96 -4.92 0.64
C LYS A 242 30.62 -4.47 2.06
N LYS A 243 30.26 -3.20 2.23
CA LYS A 243 29.91 -2.52 3.47
C LYS A 243 28.65 -1.73 3.23
N THR A 244 27.87 -1.52 4.28
CA THR A 244 26.72 -0.63 4.21
C THR A 244 27.22 0.78 3.90
N PRO A 245 26.80 1.41 2.78
CA PRO A 245 27.16 2.79 2.48
C PRO A 245 26.62 3.71 3.58
N LYS A 246 27.18 4.92 3.69
CA LYS A 246 26.57 5.96 4.53
C LYS A 246 25.10 6.11 4.11
N ARG A 247 24.20 6.06 5.08
CA ARG A 247 22.76 6.21 4.87
C ARG A 247 22.45 7.55 4.19
N ASP A 248 21.60 7.50 3.17
CA ASP A 248 21.09 8.65 2.44
C ASP A 248 19.61 8.42 2.17
N LEU A 249 18.75 9.17 2.85
CA LEU A 249 17.30 8.95 2.82
C LEU A 249 16.70 9.14 1.43
N ALA A 250 17.29 10.03 0.62
CA ALA A 250 16.84 10.28 -0.73
C ALA A 250 17.20 9.09 -1.62
N MET A 251 18.47 8.68 -1.59
CA MET A 251 18.95 7.58 -2.42
C MET A 251 18.37 6.23 -1.99
N GLU A 252 18.14 6.00 -0.71
CA GLU A 252 17.45 4.79 -0.21
C GLU A 252 16.03 4.69 -0.74
N THR A 253 15.30 5.82 -0.79
CA THR A 253 13.96 5.84 -1.39
C THR A 253 14.01 5.54 -2.87
N LEU A 254 14.88 6.22 -3.63
CA LEU A 254 14.98 5.99 -5.07
C LEU A 254 15.49 4.57 -5.40
N SER A 255 16.44 4.05 -4.62
CA SER A 255 16.92 2.67 -4.74
C SER A 255 15.80 1.67 -4.45
N GLY A 256 14.95 1.93 -3.45
CA GLY A 256 13.77 1.11 -3.16
C GLY A 256 12.80 1.06 -4.35
N VAL A 257 12.64 2.16 -5.09
CA VAL A 257 11.86 2.17 -6.33
C VAL A 257 12.53 1.32 -7.42
N LEU A 258 13.85 1.49 -7.63
CA LEU A 258 14.58 0.69 -8.63
C LEU A 258 14.56 -0.82 -8.33
N LYS A 259 14.40 -1.22 -7.05
CA LYS A 259 14.25 -2.60 -6.61
C LYS A 259 12.80 -3.12 -6.64
N GLY A 260 11.82 -2.25 -6.85
CA GLY A 260 10.38 -2.59 -6.76
C GLY A 260 9.84 -2.75 -5.34
N GLU A 261 10.58 -2.29 -4.32
CA GLU A 261 10.15 -2.27 -2.91
C GLU A 261 9.19 -1.09 -2.63
N ILE A 262 9.29 -0.03 -3.44
CA ILE A 262 8.44 1.16 -3.44
C ILE A 262 7.84 1.28 -4.84
N LEU A 263 6.52 1.48 -4.94
CA LEU A 263 5.80 1.53 -6.22
C LEU A 263 5.74 2.92 -6.86
#